data_AF-A0A8S3T2V8-F1
#
_entry.id   AF-A0A8S3T2V8-F1
#
_cell.length_a   1.000
_cell.length_b   1.000
_cell.length_c   1.000
_cell.angle_alpha   90.00
_cell.angle_beta   90.00
_cell.angle_gamma   90.00
#
_symmetry.space_group_name_H-M   'P 1'
#
loop_
_entity.id
_entity.type
_entity.pdbx_description
1 polymer ?
#
loop_
_entity_poly.entity_id
_entity_poly.type
_entity_poly.pdbx_seq_one_letter_code
_entity_poly.pdbx_strand_id
1 'polypeptide(L)'
;MWLKLNKTFFGTGTHIYLCAVYIPPLNSTHTADDLLNLEAEIANYSKYGDIALIGDFNARTGEQADYIENENNSIQFLQDMLPQDYDLDSPIKRNNLDILNQQGNNLLNMCLSSRLRILNGRYLGDSLGYHTYFSKNGCSTVDYAILSKDLLPSVEYFCTSDLNFLSDHVQISFKLKCDIKQYINKKDFNNNNMKKFTTYRWTDVSHGKMYEALNSDEVKNKILNFEITHFVRNEKGINEASKSLTEILDNVASKTCIIKVPIKQKKSKIKKNPWSDNELKDLKSKINNLGKKTKT
;
A
#
# COMPACT_ATOMS: atom_id res chain seq x y z
N MET A 1 -4.43 -6.68 -5.35
CA MET A 1 -4.09 -7.74 -4.35
C MET A 1 -4.45 -7.24 -2.97
N TRP A 2 -5.20 -8.01 -2.18
CA TRP A 2 -5.61 -7.62 -0.83
C TRP A 2 -4.79 -8.31 0.27
N LEU A 3 -4.42 -7.55 1.29
CA LEU A 3 -3.68 -7.99 2.46
C LEU A 3 -4.45 -7.59 3.72
N LYS A 4 -4.75 -8.56 4.59
CA LYS A 4 -5.41 -8.30 5.88
C LYS A 4 -4.37 -8.05 6.98
N LEU A 5 -4.37 -6.85 7.54
CA LEU A 5 -3.65 -6.49 8.74
C LEU A 5 -4.50 -6.81 9.97
N ASN A 6 -3.98 -7.67 10.85
CA ASN A 6 -4.72 -8.15 12.01
C ASN A 6 -4.79 -7.10 13.13
N LYS A 7 -6.01 -6.72 13.54
CA LYS A 7 -6.24 -5.70 14.55
C LYS A 7 -5.61 -5.99 15.91
N THR A 8 -5.59 -7.26 16.31
CA THR A 8 -4.98 -7.70 17.56
C THR A 8 -3.47 -7.54 17.53
N PHE A 9 -2.84 -7.84 16.39
CA PHE A 9 -1.40 -7.70 16.22
C PHE A 9 -0.97 -6.24 16.11
N PHE A 10 -1.63 -5.45 15.26
CA PHE A 10 -1.29 -4.06 15.03
C PHE A 10 -1.86 -3.10 16.10
N GLY A 11 -2.73 -3.60 16.98
CA GLY A 11 -3.37 -2.78 18.01
C GLY A 11 -4.28 -1.69 17.46
N THR A 12 -4.95 -1.97 16.34
CA THR A 12 -5.90 -1.06 15.70
C THR A 12 -7.33 -1.38 16.17
N GLY A 13 -8.26 -0.43 16.03
CA GLY A 13 -9.68 -0.63 16.41
C GLY A 13 -10.37 -1.71 15.58
N THR A 14 -10.06 -1.75 14.28
CA THR A 14 -10.61 -2.69 13.29
C THR A 14 -9.47 -3.41 12.55
N HIS A 15 -9.80 -4.45 11.78
CA HIS A 15 -8.87 -5.00 10.79
C HIS A 15 -8.62 -3.97 9.69
N ILE A 16 -7.42 -3.92 9.13
CA ILE A 16 -7.16 -3.08 7.95
C ILE A 16 -6.96 -3.99 6.74
N TYR A 17 -7.73 -3.76 5.68
CA TYR A 17 -7.59 -4.43 4.39
C TYR A 17 -6.83 -3.51 3.45
N LEU A 18 -5.55 -3.84 3.23
CA LEU A 18 -4.65 -3.10 2.36
C LEU A 18 -4.72 -3.68 0.94
N CYS A 19 -5.11 -2.88 -0.05
CA CYS A 19 -5.07 -3.26 -1.45
C CYS A 19 -3.91 -2.54 -2.16
N ALA A 20 -3.05 -3.32 -2.82
CA ALA A 20 -2.17 -2.79 -3.85
C ALA A 20 -2.93 -2.71 -5.18
N VAL A 21 -3.02 -1.51 -5.74
CA VAL A 21 -3.85 -1.17 -6.91
C VAL A 21 -2.98 -0.77 -8.09
N TYR A 22 -3.37 -1.24 -9.27
CA TYR A 22 -2.90 -0.73 -10.56
C TYR A 22 -4.12 -0.62 -11.48
N ILE A 23 -4.54 0.60 -11.81
CA ILE A 23 -5.57 0.86 -12.82
C ILE A 23 -4.85 1.29 -14.09
N PRO A 24 -5.08 0.63 -15.24
CA PRO A 24 -4.36 0.98 -16.45
C PRO A 24 -4.86 2.31 -17.06
N PRO A 25 -4.05 3.00 -17.88
CA PRO A 25 -4.44 4.27 -18.50
C PRO A 25 -5.68 4.12 -19.40
N LEU A 26 -6.51 5.18 -19.52
CA LEU A 26 -7.80 5.20 -20.24
C LEU A 26 -7.77 4.63 -21.67
N ASN A 27 -6.65 4.77 -22.37
CA ASN A 27 -6.49 4.33 -23.76
C ASN A 27 -5.90 2.91 -23.89
N SER A 28 -5.67 2.21 -22.79
CA SER A 28 -5.25 0.81 -22.82
C SER A 28 -6.43 -0.09 -23.18
N THR A 29 -6.15 -1.30 -23.66
CA THR A 29 -7.14 -2.23 -24.21
C THR A 29 -8.13 -2.84 -23.18
N HIS A 30 -8.11 -2.40 -21.91
CA HIS A 30 -8.75 -3.08 -20.77
C HIS A 30 -9.56 -2.18 -19.81
N THR A 31 -10.09 -1.04 -20.26
CA THR A 31 -10.29 0.12 -19.36
C THR A 31 -11.66 0.37 -18.75
N ALA A 32 -12.70 -0.42 -19.08
CA ALA A 32 -14.05 -0.03 -18.68
C ALA A 32 -14.40 -0.35 -17.21
N ASP A 33 -13.92 -1.47 -16.66
CA ASP A 33 -14.54 -2.04 -15.45
C ASP A 33 -13.62 -2.11 -14.22
N ASP A 34 -12.33 -1.79 -14.32
CA ASP A 34 -11.38 -2.02 -13.20
C ASP A 34 -11.70 -1.21 -11.95
N LEU A 35 -12.09 0.06 -12.10
CA LEU A 35 -12.47 0.91 -10.96
C LEU A 35 -13.81 0.48 -10.35
N LEU A 36 -14.76 0.03 -11.18
CA LEU A 36 -16.05 -0.50 -10.72
C LEU A 36 -15.87 -1.81 -9.95
N ASN A 37 -14.99 -2.69 -10.45
CA ASN A 37 -14.61 -3.93 -9.76
C ASN A 37 -13.94 -3.61 -8.42
N LEU A 38 -13.04 -2.63 -8.39
CA LEU A 38 -12.41 -2.18 -7.15
C LEU A 38 -13.45 -1.64 -6.15
N GLU A 39 -14.42 -0.85 -6.60
CA GLU A 39 -15.51 -0.35 -5.75
C GLU A 39 -16.35 -1.48 -5.15
N ALA A 40 -16.68 -2.50 -5.94
CA ALA A 40 -17.38 -3.69 -5.46
C ALA A 40 -16.56 -4.47 -4.41
N GLU A 41 -15.24 -4.60 -4.61
CA GLU A 41 -14.34 -5.22 -3.63
C GLU A 41 -14.25 -4.40 -2.33
N ILE A 42 -14.12 -3.07 -2.43
CA ILE A 42 -14.13 -2.14 -1.30
C ILE A 42 -15.41 -2.33 -0.49
N ALA A 43 -16.57 -2.37 -1.15
CA ALA A 43 -17.87 -2.57 -0.49
C ALA A 43 -17.98 -3.94 0.20
N ASN A 44 -17.27 -4.96 -0.28
CA ASN A 44 -17.22 -6.26 0.37
C ASN A 44 -16.31 -6.26 1.60
N TYR A 45 -15.10 -5.71 1.49
CA TYR A 45 -14.11 -5.73 2.57
C TYR A 45 -14.42 -4.73 3.69
N SER A 46 -15.08 -3.61 3.38
CA SER A 46 -15.47 -2.59 4.36
C SER A 46 -16.38 -3.12 5.46
N LYS A 47 -17.12 -4.21 5.18
CA LYS A 47 -17.93 -4.94 6.17
C LYS A 47 -17.11 -5.58 7.29
N TYR A 48 -15.83 -5.84 7.05
CA TYR A 48 -14.97 -6.59 7.97
C TYR A 48 -13.87 -5.73 8.63
N GLY A 49 -13.70 -4.48 8.19
CA GLY A 49 -12.69 -3.58 8.70
C GLY A 49 -12.41 -2.40 7.77
N ASP A 50 -11.46 -1.56 8.17
CA ASP A 50 -11.09 -0.37 7.42
C ASP A 50 -10.29 -0.71 6.17
N ILE A 51 -10.39 0.15 5.16
CA ILE A 51 -9.75 -0.02 3.86
C ILE A 51 -8.54 0.90 3.76
N ALA A 52 -7.47 0.37 3.17
CA ALA A 52 -6.34 1.16 2.70
C ALA A 52 -6.02 0.74 1.27
N LEU A 53 -5.91 1.68 0.35
CA LEU A 53 -5.53 1.46 -1.04
C LEU A 53 -4.20 2.17 -1.27
N ILE A 54 -3.31 1.53 -2.02
CA ILE A 54 -2.03 2.13 -2.41
C ILE A 54 -1.65 1.69 -3.82
N GLY A 55 -1.20 2.62 -4.65
CA GLY A 55 -0.62 2.31 -5.97
C GLY A 55 -1.03 3.30 -7.05
N ASP A 56 -0.83 2.91 -8.30
CA ASP A 56 -1.05 3.74 -9.49
C ASP A 56 -2.50 3.59 -9.98
N PHE A 57 -3.24 4.70 -9.95
CA PHE A 57 -4.62 4.75 -10.42
C PHE A 57 -4.74 5.32 -11.83
N ASN A 58 -3.65 5.81 -12.44
CA ASN A 58 -3.67 6.55 -13.70
C ASN A 58 -4.75 7.65 -13.76
N ALA A 59 -5.05 8.24 -12.61
CA ALA A 59 -6.12 9.20 -12.38
C ALA A 59 -5.53 10.50 -11.84
N ARG A 60 -5.95 11.64 -12.37
CA ARG A 60 -5.47 12.96 -11.92
C ARG A 60 -6.62 13.67 -11.26
N THR A 61 -6.54 13.86 -9.95
CA THR A 61 -7.66 14.33 -9.13
C THR A 61 -7.73 15.86 -8.99
N GLY A 62 -6.72 16.59 -9.47
CA GLY A 62 -6.61 18.03 -9.24
C GLY A 62 -6.69 18.38 -7.76
N GLU A 63 -7.25 19.52 -7.39
CA GLU A 63 -7.52 19.91 -5.98
C GLU A 63 -8.96 19.58 -5.52
N GLN A 64 -9.75 18.88 -6.34
CA GLN A 64 -11.16 18.62 -6.05
C GLN A 64 -11.36 17.77 -4.77
N ALA A 65 -12.32 18.16 -3.95
CA ALA A 65 -12.59 17.47 -2.69
C ALA A 65 -12.98 16.00 -2.88
N ASP A 66 -12.45 15.15 -2.00
CA ASP A 66 -12.78 13.72 -1.82
C ASP A 66 -13.71 13.51 -0.61
N TYR A 67 -14.31 14.59 -0.12
CA TYR A 67 -15.33 14.65 0.93
C TYR A 67 -16.41 15.66 0.52
N ILE A 68 -17.56 15.60 1.20
CA ILE A 68 -18.65 16.54 0.94
C ILE A 68 -18.33 17.86 1.63
N GLU A 69 -18.11 18.92 0.86
CA GLU A 69 -17.85 20.25 1.41
C GLU A 69 -19.13 20.88 1.97
N ASN A 70 -19.05 21.47 3.16
CA ASN A 70 -20.15 22.21 3.78
C ASN A 70 -20.13 23.68 3.32
N GLU A 71 -20.37 23.92 2.03
CA GLU A 71 -20.14 25.24 1.41
C GLU A 71 -21.00 26.37 1.99
N ASN A 72 -22.09 26.08 2.71
CA ASN A 72 -23.05 27.10 3.17
C ASN A 72 -23.55 26.93 4.62
N ASN A 73 -22.85 26.19 5.48
CA ASN A 73 -23.40 25.71 6.77
C ASN A 73 -24.75 24.97 6.62
N SER A 74 -25.08 24.52 5.41
CA SER A 74 -26.30 23.78 5.09
C SER A 74 -26.36 22.45 5.84
N ILE A 75 -25.19 21.86 6.13
CA ILE A 75 -25.11 20.66 6.94
C ILE A 75 -25.53 20.94 8.39
N GLN A 76 -25.34 22.15 8.93
CA GLN A 76 -25.80 22.51 10.28
C GLN A 76 -27.33 22.44 10.38
N PHE A 77 -28.05 22.84 9.33
CA PHE A 77 -29.51 22.73 9.24
C PHE A 77 -29.99 21.29 9.00
N LEU A 78 -29.19 20.49 8.30
CA LEU A 78 -29.48 19.07 8.08
C LEU A 78 -29.11 18.20 9.27
N GLN A 79 -28.25 18.67 10.18
CA GLN A 79 -27.77 17.88 11.32
C GLN A 79 -28.92 17.47 12.27
N ASP A 80 -29.97 18.28 12.34
CA ASP A 80 -31.19 17.97 13.08
C ASP A 80 -32.10 16.94 12.36
N MET A 81 -31.90 16.75 11.04
CA MET A 81 -32.64 15.78 10.21
C MET A 81 -31.84 14.51 9.90
N LEU A 82 -30.53 14.55 10.12
CA LEU A 82 -29.64 13.40 9.95
C LEU A 82 -29.74 12.49 11.17
N PRO A 83 -29.51 11.17 11.00
CA PRO A 83 -29.39 10.26 12.13
C PRO A 83 -28.39 10.79 13.16
N GLN A 84 -28.66 10.64 14.46
CA GLN A 84 -27.79 11.16 15.52
C GLN A 84 -26.35 10.59 15.48
N ASP A 85 -26.17 9.45 14.83
CA ASP A 85 -24.89 8.77 14.59
C ASP A 85 -24.21 9.20 13.27
N TYR A 86 -24.75 10.19 12.55
CA TYR A 86 -24.13 10.72 11.33
C TYR A 86 -22.90 11.57 11.65
N ASP A 87 -21.72 10.96 11.47
CA ASP A 87 -20.44 11.60 11.70
C ASP A 87 -19.98 12.47 10.52
N LEU A 88 -20.01 13.80 10.70
CA LEU A 88 -19.53 14.78 9.72
C LEU A 88 -18.03 14.64 9.48
N ASP A 89 -17.60 14.88 8.24
CA ASP A 89 -16.18 14.93 7.94
C ASP A 89 -15.52 16.13 8.60
N SER A 90 -14.36 15.89 9.22
CA SER A 90 -13.43 16.97 9.53
C SER A 90 -12.67 17.31 8.24
N PRO A 91 -12.91 18.47 7.62
CA PRO A 91 -12.34 18.79 6.32
C PRO A 91 -10.84 19.06 6.49
N ILE A 92 -10.02 18.14 6.01
CA ILE A 92 -8.59 18.40 5.82
C ILE A 92 -8.36 18.53 4.32
N LYS A 93 -8.29 19.79 3.87
CA LYS A 93 -8.01 20.10 2.47
C LYS A 93 -6.69 19.48 2.04
N ARG A 94 -6.64 19.06 0.79
CA ARG A 94 -5.45 18.51 0.13
C ARG A 94 -4.99 19.50 -0.92
N ASN A 95 -3.67 19.68 -1.03
CA ASN A 95 -3.07 20.37 -2.16
C ASN A 95 -2.76 19.36 -3.26
N ASN A 96 -2.66 19.80 -4.51
CA ASN A 96 -2.20 18.96 -5.62
C ASN A 96 -1.64 19.85 -6.73
N LEU A 97 -0.50 19.46 -7.29
CA LEU A 97 0.11 20.18 -8.41
C LEU A 97 -0.45 19.76 -9.79
N ASP A 98 -1.31 18.75 -9.85
CA ASP A 98 -1.89 18.24 -11.10
C ASP A 98 -3.27 18.84 -11.41
N ILE A 99 -3.78 18.57 -12.62
CA ILE A 99 -5.08 19.01 -13.12
C ILE A 99 -6.02 17.81 -13.25
N LEU A 100 -7.28 18.01 -12.85
CA LEU A 100 -8.32 17.00 -12.89
C LEU A 100 -8.50 16.40 -14.31
N ASN A 101 -8.59 15.08 -14.39
CA ASN A 101 -9.04 14.36 -15.59
C ASN A 101 -10.29 13.51 -15.30
N GLN A 102 -10.86 12.90 -16.34
CA GLN A 102 -12.07 12.06 -16.21
C GLN A 102 -11.90 10.90 -15.22
N GLN A 103 -10.73 10.23 -15.22
CA GLN A 103 -10.47 9.15 -14.26
C GLN A 103 -10.27 9.66 -12.84
N GLY A 104 -9.76 10.87 -12.67
CA GLY A 104 -9.74 11.57 -11.39
C GLY A 104 -11.15 11.77 -10.84
N ASN A 105 -12.09 12.21 -11.67
CA ASN A 105 -13.49 12.34 -11.25
C ASN A 105 -14.09 11.00 -10.81
N ASN A 106 -13.84 9.94 -11.57
CA ASN A 106 -14.34 8.61 -11.21
C ASN A 106 -13.71 8.10 -9.90
N LEU A 107 -12.40 8.32 -9.71
CA LEU A 107 -11.71 7.99 -8.47
C LEU A 107 -12.26 8.78 -7.27
N LEU A 108 -12.53 10.08 -7.44
CA LEU A 108 -13.13 10.92 -6.42
C LEU A 108 -14.55 10.47 -6.06
N ASN A 109 -15.37 10.11 -7.06
CA ASN A 109 -16.71 9.56 -6.83
C ASN A 109 -16.65 8.26 -6.01
N MET A 110 -15.73 7.34 -6.34
CA MET A 110 -15.49 6.12 -5.55
C MET A 110 -15.04 6.45 -4.11
N CYS A 111 -14.19 7.47 -3.93
CA CYS A 111 -13.77 7.91 -2.60
C CYS A 111 -14.94 8.46 -1.79
N LEU A 112 -15.82 9.24 -2.42
CA LEU A 112 -17.03 9.78 -1.79
C LEU A 112 -18.01 8.65 -1.41
N SER A 113 -18.33 7.75 -2.34
CA SER A 113 -19.28 6.65 -2.11
C SER A 113 -18.81 5.68 -1.02
N SER A 114 -17.49 5.47 -0.92
CA SER A 114 -16.89 4.50 -0.02
C SER A 114 -16.32 5.10 1.27
N ARG A 115 -16.53 6.41 1.52
CA ARG A 115 -15.96 7.15 2.68
C ARG A 115 -14.43 7.00 2.79
N LEU A 116 -13.75 7.01 1.64
CA LEU A 116 -12.29 6.93 1.53
C LEU A 116 -11.68 8.31 1.27
N ARG A 117 -10.43 8.47 1.67
CA ARG A 117 -9.76 9.74 1.83
C ARG A 117 -8.33 9.66 1.32
N ILE A 118 -7.99 10.51 0.36
CA ILE A 118 -6.67 10.60 -0.28
C ILE A 118 -5.66 11.25 0.68
N LEU A 119 -4.50 10.62 0.88
CA LEU A 119 -3.45 11.17 1.76
C LEU A 119 -2.55 12.19 1.06
N ASN A 120 -2.33 12.04 -0.26
CA ASN A 120 -1.51 12.95 -1.06
C ASN A 120 -1.99 14.39 -0.87
N GLY A 121 -1.07 15.32 -0.65
CA GLY A 121 -1.39 16.71 -0.45
C GLY A 121 -1.93 17.10 0.93
N ARG A 122 -2.16 16.14 1.83
CA ARG A 122 -2.90 16.35 3.09
C ARG A 122 -2.03 16.34 4.35
N TYR A 123 -0.90 15.64 4.31
CA TYR A 123 -0.07 15.43 5.50
C TYR A 123 1.32 16.04 5.34
N LEU A 124 1.98 16.27 6.49
CA LEU A 124 3.38 16.66 6.54
C LEU A 124 4.23 15.64 5.77
N GLY A 125 5.10 16.13 4.90
CA GLY A 125 5.92 15.33 3.98
C GLY A 125 5.46 15.43 2.52
N ASP A 126 4.21 15.85 2.28
CA ASP A 126 3.66 16.08 0.93
C ASP A 126 2.61 17.20 0.96
N SER A 127 2.84 18.25 1.76
CA SER A 127 1.84 19.30 1.96
C SER A 127 1.55 20.12 0.70
N LEU A 128 2.35 20.00 -0.36
CA LEU A 128 2.10 20.65 -1.66
C LEU A 128 1.39 19.72 -2.66
N GLY A 129 1.28 18.41 -2.37
CA GLY A 129 0.73 17.42 -3.29
C GLY A 129 1.62 17.23 -4.51
N TYR A 130 2.86 16.81 -4.28
CA TYR A 130 3.88 16.61 -5.31
C TYR A 130 3.48 15.54 -6.32
N HIS A 131 3.99 15.70 -7.53
CA HIS A 131 3.84 14.70 -8.58
C HIS A 131 4.47 13.38 -8.19
N THR A 132 3.84 12.30 -8.65
CA THR A 132 4.32 10.93 -8.41
C THR A 132 4.89 10.27 -9.65
N TYR A 133 4.64 10.86 -10.83
CA TYR A 133 5.10 10.39 -12.12
C TYR A 133 5.77 11.52 -12.90
N PHE A 134 6.90 11.20 -13.54
CA PHE A 134 7.74 12.12 -14.30
C PHE A 134 8.19 11.50 -15.62
N SER A 135 7.81 12.15 -16.72
CA SER A 135 8.19 11.74 -18.07
C SER A 135 8.80 12.90 -18.84
N LYS A 136 9.32 12.62 -20.04
CA LYS A 136 9.79 13.65 -20.98
C LYS A 136 8.68 14.63 -21.39
N ASN A 137 7.42 14.20 -21.31
CA ASN A 137 6.26 14.96 -21.78
C ASN A 137 5.52 15.70 -20.65
N GLY A 138 6.06 15.65 -19.43
CA GLY A 138 5.47 16.29 -18.26
C GLY A 138 5.39 15.35 -17.06
N CYS A 139 4.75 15.84 -16.01
CA CYS A 139 4.60 15.19 -14.72
C CYS A 139 3.14 15.15 -14.29
N SER A 140 2.79 14.18 -13.46
CA SER A 140 1.43 14.00 -12.94
C SER A 140 1.41 13.33 -11.57
N THR A 141 0.31 13.46 -10.87
CA THR A 141 0.02 12.78 -9.61
C THR A 141 -0.97 11.66 -9.92
N VAL A 142 -0.48 10.43 -9.99
CA VAL A 142 -1.27 9.25 -10.38
C VAL A 142 -1.20 8.11 -9.35
N ASP A 143 -0.19 8.15 -8.49
CA ASP A 143 -0.01 7.21 -7.39
C ASP A 143 -0.61 7.78 -6.12
N TYR A 144 -1.56 7.05 -5.52
CA TYR A 144 -2.26 7.51 -4.32
C TYR A 144 -2.17 6.52 -3.18
N ALA A 145 -2.11 7.05 -1.97
CA ALA A 145 -2.55 6.32 -0.79
C ALA A 145 -3.94 6.83 -0.38
N ILE A 146 -4.91 5.93 -0.29
CA ILE A 146 -6.31 6.26 -0.02
C ILE A 146 -6.80 5.40 1.14
N LEU A 147 -7.24 6.00 2.23
CA LEU A 147 -7.62 5.27 3.45
C LEU A 147 -9.08 5.55 3.82
N SER A 148 -9.73 4.62 4.53
CA SER A 148 -10.97 4.92 5.23
C SER A 148 -10.81 6.15 6.12
N LYS A 149 -11.84 7.00 6.15
CA LYS A 149 -11.89 8.20 7.02
C LYS A 149 -11.44 7.89 8.45
N ASP A 150 -11.89 6.76 9.01
CA ASP A 150 -11.66 6.37 10.39
C ASP A 150 -10.18 6.01 10.69
N LEU A 151 -9.37 5.76 9.65
CA LEU A 151 -7.93 5.56 9.79
C LEU A 151 -7.13 6.85 9.79
N LEU A 152 -7.69 7.97 9.29
CA LEU A 152 -6.96 9.25 9.20
C LEU A 152 -6.36 9.72 10.54
N PRO A 153 -7.03 9.62 11.70
CA PRO A 153 -6.44 10.00 12.98
C PRO A 153 -5.18 9.21 13.35
N SER A 154 -5.00 8.02 12.76
CA SER A 154 -3.84 7.17 12.97
C SER A 154 -2.70 7.47 11.99
N VAL A 155 -2.90 8.32 10.98
CA VAL A 155 -1.84 8.67 10.02
C VAL A 155 -0.91 9.71 10.64
N GLU A 156 0.36 9.34 10.79
CA GLU A 156 1.39 10.24 11.33
C GLU A 156 2.05 11.09 10.25
N TYR A 157 2.24 10.50 9.06
CA TYR A 157 3.11 11.04 8.01
C TYR A 157 2.75 10.45 6.63
N PHE A 158 2.90 11.25 5.57
CA PHE A 158 2.86 10.79 4.18
C PHE A 158 3.89 11.60 3.37
N CYS A 159 4.63 10.96 2.48
CA CYS A 159 5.57 11.64 1.58
C CYS A 159 5.71 10.93 0.24
N THR A 160 6.16 11.68 -0.75
CA THR A 160 6.79 11.19 -1.97
C THR A 160 8.31 11.11 -1.76
N SER A 161 8.96 10.13 -2.38
CA SER A 161 10.42 10.06 -2.44
C SER A 161 10.97 10.99 -3.52
N ASP A 162 12.28 11.19 -3.51
CA ASP A 162 12.98 11.81 -4.62
C ASP A 162 12.90 10.93 -5.88
N LEU A 163 12.94 11.59 -7.04
CA LEU A 163 13.07 10.94 -8.33
C LEU A 163 14.40 10.17 -8.41
N ASN A 164 14.35 8.97 -8.94
CA ASN A 164 15.54 8.14 -9.15
C ASN A 164 15.51 7.49 -10.54
N PHE A 165 16.61 6.87 -10.94
CA PHE A 165 16.77 6.29 -12.28
C PHE A 165 16.08 4.93 -12.46
N LEU A 166 15.46 4.37 -11.41
CA LEU A 166 14.87 3.03 -11.45
C LEU A 166 13.45 3.05 -12.05
N SER A 167 12.77 4.19 -12.01
CA SER A 167 11.41 4.35 -12.54
C SER A 167 11.14 5.82 -12.85
N ASP A 168 10.22 6.05 -13.78
CA ASP A 168 9.51 7.29 -14.01
C ASP A 168 8.50 7.63 -12.91
N HIS A 169 8.14 6.67 -12.05
CA HIS A 169 7.39 6.90 -10.82
C HIS A 169 8.31 7.09 -9.62
N VAL A 170 7.86 7.91 -8.67
CA VAL A 170 8.48 8.05 -7.34
C VAL A 170 7.70 7.25 -6.32
N GLN A 171 8.39 6.78 -5.29
CA GLN A 171 7.76 6.01 -4.24
C GLN A 171 6.89 6.91 -3.36
N ILE A 172 5.63 6.51 -3.16
CA ILE A 172 4.80 7.06 -2.08
C ILE A 172 4.96 6.23 -0.80
N SER A 173 4.93 6.89 0.35
CA SER A 173 5.09 6.23 1.65
C SER A 173 4.22 6.91 2.70
N PHE A 174 3.57 6.13 3.55
CA PHE A 174 2.83 6.65 4.70
C PHE A 174 3.13 5.87 5.97
N LYS A 175 2.94 6.52 7.10
CA LYS A 175 3.16 5.94 8.42
C LYS A 175 1.86 5.93 9.19
N LEU A 176 1.43 4.73 9.57
CA LEU A 176 0.29 4.52 10.45
C LEU A 176 0.77 4.26 11.88
N LYS A 177 0.16 4.93 12.85
CA LYS A 177 0.32 4.64 14.27
C LYS A 177 -0.34 3.30 14.57
N CYS A 178 0.39 2.43 15.24
CA CYS A 178 -0.06 1.10 15.62
C CYS A 178 0.34 0.84 17.08
N ASP A 179 -0.63 0.50 17.92
CA ASP A 179 -0.38 0.17 19.33
C ASP A 179 -0.06 -1.32 19.46
N ILE A 180 1.06 -1.73 18.86
CA ILE A 180 1.53 -3.12 18.88
C ILE A 180 1.79 -3.52 20.33
N LYS A 181 0.78 -4.14 20.95
CA LYS A 181 0.95 -4.84 22.21
C LYS A 181 1.97 -5.92 21.92
N GLN A 182 3.06 -5.98 22.68
CA GLN A 182 4.05 -7.06 22.58
C GLN A 182 3.37 -8.39 22.94
N TYR A 183 2.61 -8.96 22.01
CA TYR A 183 2.03 -10.29 22.09
C TYR A 183 3.18 -11.28 21.85
N ILE A 184 4.07 -11.40 22.83
CA ILE A 184 4.96 -12.55 22.96
C ILE A 184 4.15 -13.69 23.60
N ASN A 185 2.98 -14.01 23.04
CA ASN A 185 2.34 -15.28 23.34
C ASN A 185 2.89 -16.29 22.34
N LYS A 186 3.93 -17.00 22.75
CA LYS A 186 4.51 -18.15 22.03
C LYS A 186 3.50 -19.25 21.68
N LYS A 187 2.26 -19.18 22.18
CA LYS A 187 1.22 -20.19 22.00
C LYS A 187 0.36 -19.96 20.74
N ASP A 188 0.16 -18.73 20.27
CA ASP A 188 -0.71 -18.49 19.09
C ASP A 188 0.03 -18.64 17.74
N PHE A 189 1.36 -18.69 17.76
CA PHE A 189 2.15 -19.11 16.59
C PHE A 189 2.01 -20.61 16.26
N ASN A 190 1.35 -21.40 17.12
CA ASN A 190 1.14 -22.84 16.92
C ASN A 190 -0.16 -23.20 16.20
N ASN A 191 -1.00 -22.23 15.79
CA ASN A 191 -2.04 -22.52 14.80
C ASN A 191 -1.39 -22.65 13.42
N ASN A 192 -0.78 -23.82 13.22
CA ASN A 192 -0.06 -24.33 12.04
C ASN A 192 -0.98 -24.56 10.83
N ASN A 193 -1.71 -23.54 10.38
CA ASN A 193 -2.32 -23.56 9.05
C ASN A 193 -1.74 -22.51 8.09
N MET A 194 -0.83 -21.63 8.54
CA MET A 194 0.06 -20.95 7.60
C MET A 194 1.12 -21.95 7.14
N LYS A 195 1.06 -22.37 5.87
CA LYS A 195 2.17 -23.06 5.21
C LYS A 195 3.43 -22.26 5.53
N LYS A 196 4.37 -22.84 6.27
CA LYS A 196 5.69 -22.26 6.46
C LYS A 196 6.31 -22.17 5.07
N PHE A 197 6.36 -20.97 4.51
CA PHE A 197 7.06 -20.74 3.25
C PHE A 197 8.53 -21.10 3.46
N THR A 198 9.06 -21.93 2.58
CA THR A 198 10.49 -22.19 2.51
C THR A 198 11.16 -20.84 2.22
N THR A 199 11.95 -20.35 3.17
CA THR A 199 12.67 -19.09 2.99
C THR A 199 14.08 -19.41 2.52
N TYR A 200 14.49 -18.80 1.42
CA TYR A 200 15.83 -18.98 0.85
C TYR A 200 16.76 -17.87 1.34
N ARG A 201 18.04 -18.21 1.52
CA ARG A 201 19.11 -17.25 1.81
C ARG A 201 19.92 -17.03 0.54
N TRP A 202 19.93 -15.78 0.08
CA TRP A 202 20.85 -15.32 -0.95
C TRP A 202 22.28 -15.24 -0.41
N THR A 203 23.24 -15.73 -1.18
CA THR A 203 24.68 -15.69 -0.89
C THR A 203 25.44 -15.23 -2.12
N ASP A 204 26.74 -14.91 -1.98
CA ASP A 204 27.56 -14.40 -3.08
C ASP A 204 27.65 -15.39 -4.26
N VAL A 205 27.51 -16.69 -3.99
CA VAL A 205 27.46 -17.74 -5.03
C VAL A 205 26.05 -18.02 -5.55
N SER A 206 24.99 -17.51 -4.91
CA SER A 206 23.60 -17.77 -5.30
C SER A 206 23.28 -17.19 -6.67
N HIS A 207 23.85 -16.03 -7.00
CA HIS A 207 23.64 -15.39 -8.31
C HIS A 207 24.08 -16.30 -9.47
N GLY A 208 25.34 -16.78 -9.45
CA GLY A 208 25.86 -17.64 -10.53
C GLY A 208 25.08 -18.94 -10.67
N LYS A 209 24.79 -19.61 -9.55
CA LYS A 209 24.02 -20.86 -9.55
C LYS A 209 22.59 -20.67 -10.05
N MET A 210 21.95 -19.56 -9.68
CA MET A 210 20.60 -19.23 -10.15
C MET A 210 20.60 -18.94 -11.65
N TYR A 211 21.60 -18.21 -12.14
CA TYR A 211 21.75 -17.93 -13.56
C TYR A 211 21.94 -19.22 -14.37
N GLU A 212 22.78 -20.14 -13.92
CA GLU A 212 22.97 -21.45 -14.55
C GLU A 212 21.68 -22.29 -14.53
N ALA A 213 20.99 -22.35 -13.39
CA ALA A 213 19.76 -23.11 -13.25
C ALA A 213 18.62 -22.55 -14.11
N LEU A 214 18.46 -21.22 -14.19
CA LEU A 214 17.51 -20.57 -15.10
C LEU A 214 17.81 -20.89 -16.56
N ASN A 215 19.10 -21.06 -16.90
CA ASN A 215 19.53 -21.40 -18.24
C ASN A 215 19.52 -22.90 -18.56
N SER A 216 19.19 -23.76 -17.60
CA SER A 216 19.05 -25.20 -17.84
C SER A 216 17.88 -25.50 -18.76
N ASP A 217 18.01 -26.53 -19.60
CA ASP A 217 16.97 -26.93 -20.55
C ASP A 217 15.65 -27.27 -19.84
N GLU A 218 15.72 -27.86 -18.65
CA GLU A 218 14.54 -28.16 -17.83
C GLU A 218 13.73 -26.89 -17.51
N VAL A 219 14.40 -25.83 -17.06
CA VAL A 219 13.73 -24.59 -16.63
C VAL A 219 13.30 -23.76 -17.84
N LYS A 220 14.12 -23.72 -18.90
CA LYS A 220 13.73 -23.10 -20.18
C LYS A 220 12.47 -23.73 -20.75
N ASN A 221 12.36 -25.05 -20.74
CA ASN A 221 11.15 -25.74 -21.19
C ASN A 221 9.92 -25.42 -20.32
N LYS A 222 10.10 -25.25 -19.00
CA LYS A 222 9.02 -24.81 -18.11
C LYS A 222 8.57 -23.37 -18.39
N ILE A 223 9.52 -22.47 -18.67
CA ILE A 223 9.23 -21.07 -19.05
C ILE A 223 8.51 -21.03 -20.41
N LEU A 224 9.00 -21.76 -21.40
CA LEU A 224 8.35 -21.88 -22.71
C LEU A 224 6.93 -22.43 -22.58
N ASN A 225 6.74 -23.48 -21.78
CA ASN A 225 5.40 -24.03 -21.51
C ASN A 225 4.49 -22.97 -20.85
N PHE A 226 5.02 -22.18 -19.92
CA PHE A 226 4.28 -21.08 -19.31
C PHE A 226 3.88 -20.01 -20.34
N GLU A 227 4.79 -19.62 -21.23
CA GLU A 227 4.54 -18.60 -22.27
C GLU A 227 3.48 -19.02 -23.29
N ILE A 228 3.43 -20.31 -23.67
CA ILE A 228 2.44 -20.84 -24.61
C ILE A 228 1.10 -21.21 -23.93
N THR A 229 1.08 -21.30 -22.60
CA THR A 229 -0.14 -21.67 -21.86
C THR A 229 -1.15 -20.54 -21.93
N HIS A 230 -2.36 -20.85 -22.39
CA HIS A 230 -3.46 -19.90 -22.37
C HIS A 230 -4.10 -19.84 -20.98
N PHE A 231 -3.83 -18.76 -20.24
CA PHE A 231 -4.53 -18.46 -18.99
C PHE A 231 -5.78 -17.62 -19.26
N VAL A 232 -6.89 -18.00 -18.64
CA VAL A 232 -8.16 -17.28 -18.78
C VAL A 232 -8.03 -15.86 -18.23
N ARG A 233 -8.60 -14.86 -18.91
CA ARG A 233 -8.53 -13.44 -18.50
C ARG A 233 -9.52 -13.10 -17.39
N ASN A 234 -9.38 -13.75 -16.24
CA ASN A 234 -10.15 -13.47 -15.03
C ASN A 234 -9.31 -13.76 -13.78
N GLU A 235 -9.87 -13.52 -12.59
CA GLU A 235 -9.20 -13.76 -11.30
C GLU A 235 -8.60 -15.18 -11.21
N LYS A 236 -9.34 -16.18 -11.69
CA LYS A 236 -8.89 -17.58 -11.66
C LYS A 236 -7.64 -17.79 -12.50
N GLY A 237 -7.62 -17.26 -13.73
CA GLY A 237 -6.44 -17.39 -14.60
C GLY A 237 -5.24 -16.58 -14.11
N ILE A 238 -5.45 -15.42 -13.47
CA ILE A 238 -4.36 -14.66 -12.81
C ILE A 238 -3.75 -15.51 -11.68
N ASN A 239 -4.59 -16.13 -10.84
CA ASN A 239 -4.13 -16.98 -9.75
C ASN A 239 -3.40 -18.23 -10.27
N GLU A 240 -3.87 -18.85 -11.36
CA GLU A 240 -3.22 -19.99 -12.01
C GLU A 240 -1.86 -19.61 -12.61
N ALA A 241 -1.78 -18.49 -13.32
CA ALA A 241 -0.53 -17.98 -13.89
C ALA A 241 0.49 -17.65 -12.79
N SER A 242 0.06 -16.94 -11.75
CA SER A 242 0.91 -16.58 -10.61
C SER A 242 1.43 -17.82 -9.89
N LYS A 243 0.57 -18.83 -9.68
CA LYS A 243 0.96 -20.11 -9.09
C LYS A 243 1.99 -20.84 -9.96
N SER A 244 1.75 -20.95 -11.27
CA SER A 244 2.66 -21.61 -12.20
C SER A 244 4.04 -20.94 -12.21
N LEU A 245 4.10 -19.62 -12.29
CA LEU A 245 5.36 -18.88 -12.27
C LEU A 245 6.08 -19.06 -10.93
N THR A 246 5.34 -19.01 -9.82
CA THR A 246 5.90 -19.23 -8.48
C THR A 246 6.52 -20.62 -8.36
N GLU A 247 5.88 -21.66 -8.91
CA GLU A 247 6.42 -23.03 -8.90
C GLU A 247 7.72 -23.16 -9.70
N ILE A 248 7.84 -22.46 -10.82
CA ILE A 248 9.08 -22.41 -11.61
C ILE A 248 10.21 -21.76 -10.79
N LEU A 249 9.93 -20.60 -10.20
CA LEU A 249 10.92 -19.87 -9.41
C LEU A 249 11.29 -20.62 -8.13
N ASP A 250 10.34 -21.27 -7.47
CA ASP A 250 10.60 -22.11 -6.28
C ASP A 250 11.44 -23.34 -6.64
N ASN A 251 11.20 -23.97 -7.80
CA ASN A 251 12.04 -25.05 -8.30
C ASN A 251 13.50 -24.60 -8.48
N VAL A 252 13.73 -23.44 -9.07
CA VAL A 252 15.06 -22.86 -9.25
C VAL A 252 15.70 -22.52 -7.90
N ALA A 253 14.96 -21.83 -7.04
CA ALA A 253 15.45 -21.39 -5.73
C ALA A 253 15.81 -22.59 -4.84
N SER A 254 15.02 -23.66 -4.86
CA SER A 254 15.27 -24.88 -4.08
C SER A 254 16.57 -25.60 -4.46
N LYS A 255 16.99 -25.52 -5.73
CA LYS A 255 18.22 -26.12 -6.24
C LYS A 255 19.47 -25.25 -5.99
N THR A 256 19.30 -23.94 -5.89
CA THR A 256 20.42 -22.97 -6.00
C THR A 256 20.68 -22.18 -4.72
N CYS A 257 19.65 -21.95 -3.92
CA CYS A 257 19.73 -21.16 -2.72
C CYS A 257 19.74 -22.03 -1.47
N ILE A 258 20.38 -21.53 -0.41
CA ILE A 258 20.43 -22.23 0.87
C ILE A 258 19.08 -22.05 1.57
N ILE A 259 18.40 -23.15 1.91
CA ILE A 259 17.18 -23.10 2.73
C ILE A 259 17.55 -22.56 4.12
N LYS A 260 16.87 -21.49 4.55
CA LYS A 260 16.98 -21.01 5.93
C LYS A 260 16.32 -22.04 6.85
N VAL A 261 17.13 -22.90 7.44
CA VAL A 261 16.72 -23.66 8.63
C VAL A 261 16.58 -22.66 9.79
N PRO A 262 15.48 -22.68 10.56
CA PRO A 262 15.32 -21.76 11.69
C PRO A 262 16.46 -21.99 12.70
N ILE A 263 17.42 -21.07 12.72
CA ILE A 263 18.46 -21.04 13.74
C ILE A 263 17.77 -20.72 15.07
N LYS A 264 17.87 -21.61 16.06
CA LYS A 264 17.49 -21.30 17.44
C LYS A 264 18.24 -20.04 17.86
N GLN A 265 17.53 -18.93 18.01
CA GLN A 265 18.12 -17.66 18.42
C GLN A 265 18.80 -17.83 19.79
N LYS A 266 20.14 -17.85 19.81
CA LYS A 266 20.88 -17.54 21.04
C LYS A 266 20.62 -16.05 21.31
N LYS A 267 20.10 -15.73 22.50
CA LYS A 267 19.89 -14.34 22.96
C LYS A 267 21.20 -13.56 22.79
N SER A 268 21.30 -12.73 21.76
CA SER A 268 22.44 -11.84 21.60
C SER A 268 22.28 -10.68 22.60
N LYS A 269 23.27 -10.47 23.46
CA LYS A 269 23.38 -9.23 24.24
C LYS A 269 23.39 -8.05 23.26
N ILE A 270 22.44 -7.13 23.42
CA ILE A 270 22.34 -5.91 22.62
C ILE A 270 23.66 -5.16 22.75
N LYS A 271 24.44 -5.08 21.66
CA LYS A 271 25.54 -4.11 21.58
C LYS A 271 24.91 -2.75 21.33
N LYS A 272 25.06 -1.81 22.26
CA LYS A 272 24.75 -0.40 22.03
C LYS A 272 25.67 0.09 20.91
N ASN A 273 25.11 0.52 19.79
CA ASN A 273 25.89 1.11 18.71
C ASN A 273 26.40 2.50 19.15
N PRO A 274 27.66 2.86 18.91
CA PRO A 274 28.25 4.12 19.36
C PRO A 274 27.62 5.38 18.77
N TRP A 275 26.99 5.31 17.59
CA TRP A 275 26.44 6.48 16.89
C TRP A 275 25.04 6.91 17.40
N SER A 276 24.47 6.18 18.36
CA SER A 276 23.18 6.48 18.99
C SER A 276 23.37 7.48 20.15
N ASP A 277 23.88 8.66 19.84
CA ASP A 277 24.14 9.70 20.83
C ASP A 277 22.86 10.45 21.24
N ASN A 278 22.90 11.06 22.43
CA ASN A 278 21.75 11.79 22.98
C ASN A 278 21.32 12.97 22.10
N GLU A 279 22.25 13.59 21.37
CA GLU A 279 21.93 14.66 20.42
C GLU A 279 20.98 14.21 19.31
N LEU A 280 21.14 12.99 18.79
CA LEU A 280 20.28 12.45 17.73
C LEU A 280 18.85 12.20 18.23
N LYS A 281 18.72 11.83 19.51
CA LYS A 281 17.42 11.67 20.18
C LYS A 281 16.76 13.01 20.44
N ASP A 282 17.53 14.02 20.82
CA ASP A 282 17.03 15.38 21.06
C ASP A 282 16.59 16.06 19.77
N LEU A 283 17.34 15.89 18.67
CA LEU A 283 16.94 16.35 17.34
C LEU A 283 15.63 15.70 16.88
N LYS A 284 15.51 14.39 17.04
CA LYS A 284 14.26 13.66 16.72
C LYS A 284 13.08 14.14 17.56
N SER A 285 13.29 14.43 18.85
CA SER A 285 12.27 15.00 19.74
C SER A 285 11.83 16.39 19.29
N LYS A 286 12.79 17.27 18.94
CA LYS A 286 12.52 18.63 18.45
C LYS A 286 11.71 18.61 17.14
N ILE A 287 12.08 17.77 16.18
CA ILE A 287 11.36 17.62 14.91
C ILE A 287 9.92 17.16 15.17
N ASN A 288 9.72 16.17 16.04
CA ASN A 288 8.38 15.69 16.38
C ASN A 288 7.53 16.76 17.08
N ASN A 289 8.13 17.60 17.92
CA ASN A 289 7.41 18.69 18.60
C ASN A 289 7.06 19.84 17.65
N LEU A 290 7.92 20.15 16.67
CA LEU A 290 7.62 21.14 15.63
C LEU A 290 6.50 20.64 14.70
N GLY A 291 6.51 19.35 14.34
CA GLY A 291 5.43 18.73 13.56
C GLY A 291 4.07 18.72 14.27
N LYS A 292 4.05 18.72 15.61
CA LYS A 292 2.80 18.86 16.38
C LYS A 292 2.25 20.28 16.38
N LYS A 293 3.11 21.30 16.31
CA LYS A 293 2.72 22.72 16.29
C LYS A 293 2.21 23.21 14.93
N THR A 294 2.43 22.45 13.87
CA THR A 294 1.97 22.76 12.50
C THR A 294 0.62 22.11 12.16
N LYS A 295 0.05 21.33 13.10
CA LYS A 295 -1.28 20.70 12.98
C LYS A 295 -2.42 21.51 13.66
N THR A 296 -2.12 22.72 14.14
CA THR A 296 -3.12 23.71 14.62
C THR A 296 -3.32 24.76 13.56
#